data_AF-A0A4R8FN87-F1
#
_entry.id   AF-A0A4R8FN87-F1
#
_cell.length_a   1.000
_cell.length_b   1.000
_cell.length_c   1.000
_cell.angle_alpha   90.00
_cell.angle_beta   90.00
_cell.angle_gamma   90.00
#
_symmetry.space_group_name_H-M   'P 1'
#
loop_
_entity.id
_entity.type
_entity.pdbx_description
1 polymer ?
#
loop_
_entity_poly.entity_id
_entity_poly.type
_entity_poly.pdbx_seq_one_letter_code
_entity_poly.pdbx_strand_id
1 'polypeptide(L)'
;MSAQAALDTERQIPRVDGFLFFCSSQMLFDLLNAPTALRHGYEEMRTPGWPTWRTFSKLLKSPAAVEGIRPSTLRKLERMAEDIPALQPLRAAAEELEVFWRPYADWTGMIADKCLHFVVSKTYWQARIDKELALLTEIHRVANVQARLRMLLDSELANEPGCRSARQASEKLLSLGPGAETYESCMELMHFRLCALSSTLLRFSAWLLAEWEYLTDTLEARVPLEAFLPKLHCDDETWTNPVKDFLDYLASLADCPRQRSTSAFLGRLWADHVFRNDERGLGRGEDVASKQKLLRNWMAGKGGRPEHRSIYELTRAVGRRLDPSDTHTLVVAAHGCGHALVFLESCRHMLLVMRHIGLPDDMITEVFSVFDKEYLKASHAIALEARASGEGADI
;
A
#
# COMPACT_ATOMS: atom_id res chain seq x y z
N MET A 1 7.64 18.70 -45.57
CA MET A 1 7.59 18.40 -44.12
C MET A 1 8.96 17.87 -43.73
N SER A 2 9.71 18.58 -42.88
CA SER A 2 11.10 18.23 -42.60
C SER A 2 11.21 17.04 -41.65
N ALA A 3 12.28 16.26 -41.77
CA ALA A 3 12.60 15.13 -40.90
C ALA A 3 12.66 15.50 -39.41
N GLN A 4 12.87 16.78 -39.09
CA GLN A 4 12.80 17.32 -37.73
C GLN A 4 11.39 17.25 -37.13
N ALA A 5 10.34 17.49 -37.91
CA ALA A 5 8.95 17.37 -37.44
C ALA A 5 8.52 15.91 -37.24
N ALA A 6 9.14 14.96 -37.95
CA ALA A 6 8.94 13.52 -37.71
C ALA A 6 9.65 13.07 -36.41
N LEU A 7 10.87 13.55 -36.16
CA LEU A 7 11.62 13.30 -34.92
C LEU A 7 11.02 13.96 -33.68
N ASP A 8 10.40 15.15 -33.82
CA ASP A 8 9.71 15.82 -32.71
C ASP A 8 8.37 15.15 -32.36
N THR A 9 7.82 14.33 -33.26
CA THR A 9 6.64 13.49 -32.97
C THR A 9 7.02 12.13 -32.37
N GLU A 10 8.26 11.68 -32.56
CA GLU A 10 8.81 10.43 -31.97
C GLU A 10 9.33 10.59 -30.52
N ARG A 11 9.44 11.82 -30.01
CA ARG A 11 9.95 12.11 -28.65
C ARG A 11 8.90 12.30 -27.56
N GLN A 12 7.62 12.15 -27.86
CA GLN A 12 6.58 12.12 -26.84
C GLN A 12 6.13 10.69 -26.63
N ILE A 13 6.90 9.95 -25.82
CA ILE A 13 6.25 8.98 -24.95
C ILE A 13 5.41 9.86 -24.02
N PRO A 14 4.07 9.87 -24.11
CA PRO A 14 3.30 10.42 -23.02
C PRO A 14 3.76 9.62 -21.82
N ARG A 15 4.34 10.29 -20.83
CA ARG A 15 4.35 9.89 -19.42
C ARG A 15 3.35 8.76 -19.27
N VAL A 16 3.82 7.50 -19.14
CA VAL A 16 2.90 6.35 -19.15
C VAL A 16 2.06 6.52 -17.89
N ASP A 17 0.92 7.20 -18.03
CA ASP A 17 -0.04 7.47 -16.97
C ASP A 17 -0.75 6.14 -16.75
N GLY A 18 -0.07 5.26 -16.03
CA GLY A 18 -0.49 3.89 -15.80
C GLY A 18 0.65 3.05 -15.22
N PHE A 19 0.36 2.32 -14.16
CA PHE A 19 1.19 1.23 -13.65
C PHE A 19 0.72 -0.08 -14.29
N LEU A 20 1.63 -1.03 -14.52
CA LEU A 20 1.23 -2.40 -14.86
C LEU A 20 1.02 -3.18 -13.57
N PHE A 21 2.01 -3.19 -12.67
CA PHE A 21 1.92 -3.86 -11.37
C PHE A 21 2.27 -2.92 -10.20
N PHE A 22 3.27 -2.03 -10.34
CA PHE A 22 3.68 -1.09 -9.29
C PHE A 22 3.15 0.34 -9.48
N CYS A 23 2.34 0.83 -8.53
CA CYS A 23 1.85 2.22 -8.54
C CYS A 23 2.87 3.25 -8.03
N SER A 24 2.63 4.54 -8.23
CA SER A 24 3.45 5.59 -7.59
C SER A 24 3.26 5.60 -6.08
N SER A 25 4.25 6.12 -5.35
CA SER A 25 4.16 6.35 -3.91
C SER A 25 2.96 7.25 -3.55
N GLN A 26 2.69 8.30 -4.34
CA GLN A 26 1.53 9.17 -4.15
C GLN A 26 0.21 8.39 -4.18
N MET A 27 0.03 7.52 -5.17
CA MET A 27 -1.17 6.69 -5.26
C MET A 27 -1.30 5.75 -4.05
N LEU A 28 -0.19 5.17 -3.58
CA LEU A 28 -0.18 4.35 -2.37
C LEU A 28 -0.66 5.14 -1.15
N PHE A 29 -0.16 6.36 -0.93
CA PHE A 29 -0.58 7.19 0.20
C PHE A 29 -2.02 7.69 0.08
N ASP A 30 -2.51 7.97 -1.13
CA ASP A 30 -3.91 8.29 -1.37
C ASP A 30 -4.80 7.07 -1.05
N LEU A 31 -4.39 5.86 -1.47
CA LEU A 31 -5.06 4.61 -1.12
C LEU A 31 -5.02 4.30 0.38
N LEU A 32 -4.03 4.76 1.13
CA LEU A 32 -3.97 4.62 2.58
C LEU A 32 -4.72 5.74 3.32
N ASN A 33 -5.39 6.67 2.63
CA ASN A 33 -5.98 7.88 3.21
C ASN A 33 -4.96 8.68 4.05
N ALA A 34 -3.71 8.70 3.59
CA ALA A 34 -2.56 9.25 4.29
C ALA A 34 -1.83 10.32 3.45
N PRO A 35 -2.52 11.32 2.87
CA PRO A 35 -1.91 12.24 1.90
C PRO A 35 -0.80 13.12 2.49
N THR A 36 -0.75 13.25 3.83
CA THR A 36 0.31 13.99 4.54
C THR A 36 1.44 13.11 5.05
N ALA A 37 1.37 11.78 4.89
CA ALA A 37 2.38 10.86 5.41
C ALA A 37 3.77 11.13 4.82
N LEU A 38 3.86 11.33 3.50
CA LEU A 38 5.11 11.73 2.82
C LEU A 38 5.71 13.01 3.43
N ARG A 39 4.85 14.00 3.69
CA ARG A 39 5.26 15.26 4.30
C ARG A 39 5.79 15.03 5.72
N HIS A 40 5.06 14.28 6.53
CA HIS A 40 5.43 14.05 7.93
C HIS A 40 6.73 13.26 8.02
N GLY A 41 6.83 12.12 7.32
CA GLY A 41 8.05 11.31 7.31
C GLY A 41 9.27 12.10 6.82
N TYR A 42 9.09 12.92 5.77
CA TYR A 42 10.17 13.81 5.32
C TYR A 42 10.58 14.82 6.40
N GLU A 43 9.63 15.53 6.99
CA GLU A 43 9.93 16.58 7.98
C GLU A 43 10.49 16.03 9.29
N GLU A 44 10.16 14.78 9.66
CA GLU A 44 10.75 14.08 10.80
C GLU A 44 12.22 13.70 10.58
N MET A 45 12.57 13.29 9.36
CA MET A 45 13.95 12.94 8.99
C MET A 45 14.79 14.16 8.60
N ARG A 46 14.16 15.31 8.35
CA ARG A 46 14.83 16.49 7.79
C ARG A 46 15.89 17.04 8.74
N THR A 47 17.15 17.02 8.30
CA THR A 47 18.28 17.61 9.04
C THR A 47 18.54 19.08 8.65
N PRO A 48 19.30 19.84 9.46
CA PRO A 48 19.74 21.18 9.10
C PRO A 48 20.54 21.20 7.80
N GLY A 49 20.07 21.96 6.81
CA GLY A 49 20.71 22.05 5.50
C GLY A 49 19.97 21.32 4.39
N TRP A 50 18.95 20.52 4.71
CA TRP A 50 18.04 19.95 3.70
C TRP A 50 17.01 20.99 3.21
N PRO A 51 16.38 20.79 2.04
CA PRO A 51 15.24 21.61 1.63
C PRO A 51 14.05 21.43 2.59
N THR A 52 13.10 22.37 2.60
CA THR A 52 11.82 22.16 3.30
C THR A 52 10.92 21.26 2.45
N TRP A 53 9.90 20.61 3.04
CA TRP A 53 8.93 19.85 2.24
C TRP A 53 8.31 20.68 1.13
N ARG A 54 8.02 21.96 1.39
CA ARG A 54 7.45 22.87 0.37
C ARG A 54 8.40 23.07 -0.83
N THR A 55 9.71 23.11 -0.59
CA THR A 55 10.71 23.21 -1.65
C THR A 55 10.88 21.85 -2.34
N PHE A 56 10.99 20.78 -1.55
CA PHE A 56 11.23 19.42 -2.03
C PHE A 56 10.07 18.90 -2.90
N SER A 57 8.83 19.03 -2.42
CA SER A 57 7.63 18.62 -3.16
C SER A 57 7.40 19.37 -4.48
N LYS A 58 7.88 20.62 -4.60
CA LYS A 58 7.84 21.35 -5.87
C LYS A 58 8.79 20.75 -6.90
N LEU A 59 9.97 20.33 -6.45
CA LEU A 59 10.97 19.68 -7.29
C LEU A 59 10.45 18.31 -7.77
N LEU A 60 9.82 17.54 -6.89
CA LEU A 60 9.22 16.24 -7.23
C LEU A 60 8.09 16.35 -8.27
N LYS A 61 7.32 17.44 -8.26
CA LYS A 61 6.14 17.60 -9.13
C LYS A 61 6.48 18.10 -10.54
N SER A 62 7.66 18.67 -10.75
CA SER A 62 8.04 19.29 -12.01
C SER A 62 9.54 19.10 -12.27
N PRO A 63 9.94 18.03 -12.97
CA PRO A 63 11.33 17.85 -13.41
C PRO A 63 11.83 19.02 -14.28
N ALA A 64 10.94 19.66 -15.06
CA ALA A 64 11.25 20.89 -15.79
C ALA A 64 11.58 22.10 -14.88
N ALA A 65 11.30 22.03 -13.58
CA ALA A 65 11.72 23.05 -12.62
C ALA A 65 13.20 22.91 -12.22
N VAL A 66 13.89 21.87 -12.71
CA VAL A 66 15.33 21.64 -12.52
C VAL A 66 16.16 22.65 -13.32
N GLU A 67 15.69 23.05 -14.50
CA GLU A 67 16.27 24.13 -15.32
C GLU A 67 15.98 25.50 -14.68
N GLY A 68 16.76 25.87 -13.67
CA GLY A 68 16.60 27.12 -12.91
C GLY A 68 16.65 26.96 -11.39
N ILE A 69 17.01 25.78 -10.88
CA ILE A 69 17.27 25.59 -9.45
C ILE A 69 18.36 26.56 -9.01
N ARG A 70 18.04 27.38 -8.01
CA ARG A 70 19.02 28.30 -7.39
C ARG A 70 20.21 27.47 -6.89
N PRO A 71 21.48 27.93 -7.06
CA PRO A 71 22.65 27.19 -6.58
C PRO A 71 22.58 26.80 -5.10
N SER A 72 21.94 27.63 -4.28
CA SER A 72 21.72 27.35 -2.86
C SER A 72 20.74 26.20 -2.58
N THR A 73 19.82 25.89 -3.50
CA THR A 73 18.91 24.74 -3.39
C THR A 73 19.58 23.48 -3.92
N LEU A 74 20.39 23.59 -5.00
CA LEU A 74 21.21 22.50 -5.50
C LEU A 74 22.15 21.96 -4.42
N ARG A 75 22.89 22.83 -3.73
CA ARG A 75 23.76 22.44 -2.60
C ARG A 75 23.03 21.71 -1.49
N LYS A 76 21.75 22.02 -1.25
CA LYS A 76 20.94 21.32 -0.23
C LYS A 76 20.54 19.91 -0.68
N LEU A 77 20.28 19.73 -1.98
CA LEU A 77 20.01 18.41 -2.57
C LEU A 77 21.28 17.56 -2.61
N GLU A 78 22.42 18.16 -2.96
CA GLU A 78 23.72 17.50 -2.92
C GLU A 78 24.04 17.01 -1.51
N ARG A 79 23.91 17.89 -0.50
CA ARG A 79 24.08 17.50 0.90
C ARG A 79 23.11 16.40 1.34
N MET A 80 21.84 16.48 0.95
CA MET A 80 20.86 15.42 1.24
C MET A 80 21.25 14.07 0.61
N ALA A 81 21.80 14.09 -0.61
CA ALA A 81 22.28 12.88 -1.27
C ALA A 81 23.57 12.34 -0.61
N GLU A 82 24.46 13.21 -0.12
CA GLU A 82 25.63 12.82 0.67
C GLU A 82 25.23 12.17 2.01
N ASP A 83 24.23 12.75 2.68
CA ASP A 83 23.72 12.26 3.96
C ASP A 83 22.96 10.92 3.85
N ILE A 84 22.47 10.56 2.65
CA ILE A 84 21.75 9.30 2.40
C ILE A 84 22.47 8.52 1.28
N PRO A 85 23.47 7.68 1.61
CA PRO A 85 24.24 6.93 0.62
C PRO A 85 23.39 6.06 -0.32
N ALA A 86 22.25 5.56 0.16
CA ALA A 86 21.28 4.80 -0.64
C ALA A 86 20.67 5.60 -1.81
N LEU A 87 20.70 6.94 -1.76
CA LEU A 87 20.22 7.81 -2.84
C LEU A 87 21.26 8.00 -3.97
N GLN A 88 22.53 7.65 -3.76
CA GLN A 88 23.58 7.86 -4.76
C GLN A 88 23.40 6.99 -6.02
N PRO A 89 23.15 5.67 -5.91
CA PRO A 89 22.83 4.83 -7.08
C PRO A 89 21.52 5.26 -7.75
N LEU A 90 20.55 5.70 -6.95
CA LEU A 90 19.25 6.19 -7.43
C LEU A 90 19.39 7.50 -8.21
N ARG A 91 20.32 8.38 -7.86
CA ARG A 91 20.58 9.62 -8.59
C ARG A 91 21.17 9.35 -9.98
N ALA A 92 22.13 8.44 -10.08
CA ALA A 92 22.70 8.03 -11.36
C ALA A 92 21.65 7.33 -12.25
N ALA A 93 20.79 6.50 -11.65
CA ALA A 93 19.72 5.82 -12.36
C ALA A 93 18.53 6.76 -12.71
N ALA A 94 18.23 7.76 -11.89
CA ALA A 94 17.11 8.69 -12.10
C ALA A 94 17.33 9.63 -13.28
N GLU A 95 18.57 10.07 -13.53
CA GLU A 95 18.88 10.88 -14.71
C GLU A 95 18.56 10.14 -16.03
N GLU A 96 18.67 8.80 -16.05
CA GLU A 96 18.29 7.97 -17.19
C GLU A 96 16.84 7.47 -17.14
N LEU A 97 16.28 7.15 -15.96
CA LEU A 97 15.01 6.41 -15.80
C LEU A 97 13.83 7.25 -15.31
N GLU A 98 14.04 8.46 -14.76
CA GLU A 98 12.93 9.32 -14.29
C GLU A 98 12.06 9.82 -15.47
N VAL A 99 12.63 9.84 -16.68
CA VAL A 99 11.90 10.07 -17.93
C VAL A 99 11.03 8.86 -18.32
N PHE A 100 11.40 7.64 -17.91
CA PHE A 100 10.76 6.40 -18.38
C PHE A 100 9.78 5.77 -17.38
N TRP A 101 10.06 5.74 -16.06
CA TRP A 101 9.20 5.03 -15.11
C TRP A 101 9.35 5.50 -13.65
N ARG A 102 8.56 6.50 -13.23
CA ARG A 102 8.57 7.05 -11.85
C ARG A 102 8.36 6.01 -10.73
N PRO A 103 7.45 5.01 -10.86
CA PRO A 103 7.30 3.95 -9.86
C PRO A 103 8.58 3.18 -9.56
N TYR A 104 9.49 3.00 -10.53
CA TYR A 104 10.77 2.34 -10.31
C TYR A 104 11.56 2.97 -9.17
N ALA A 105 11.76 4.30 -9.26
CA ALA A 105 12.54 5.05 -8.30
C ALA A 105 11.84 5.11 -6.94
N ASP A 106 10.52 5.30 -6.94
CA ASP A 106 9.72 5.32 -5.71
C ASP A 106 9.83 4.00 -4.94
N TRP A 107 9.65 2.86 -5.61
CA TRP A 107 9.70 1.54 -4.96
C TRP A 107 11.13 1.10 -4.62
N THR A 108 12.10 1.33 -5.50
CA THR A 108 13.52 1.04 -5.21
C THR A 108 13.98 1.85 -3.99
N GLY A 109 13.59 3.12 -3.89
CA GLY A 109 13.85 3.94 -2.72
C GLY A 109 13.18 3.39 -1.45
N MET A 110 11.90 2.99 -1.55
CA MET A 110 11.18 2.39 -0.41
C MET A 110 11.82 1.08 0.08
N ILE A 111 12.31 0.24 -0.82
CA ILE A 111 12.99 -1.04 -0.50
C ILE A 111 14.38 -0.81 0.09
N ALA A 112 15.11 0.18 -0.42
CA ALA A 112 16.42 0.54 0.09
C ALA A 112 16.36 1.18 1.49
N ASP A 113 15.22 1.81 1.82
CA ASP A 113 14.96 2.39 3.13
C ASP A 113 14.63 1.31 4.20
N LYS A 114 14.32 1.74 5.42
CA LYS A 114 13.93 0.89 6.56
C LYS A 114 12.51 0.32 6.48
N CYS A 115 11.86 0.39 5.31
CA CYS A 115 10.53 -0.19 5.13
C CYS A 115 10.57 -1.72 5.19
N LEU A 116 11.65 -2.33 4.67
CA LEU A 116 11.96 -3.74 4.80
C LEU A 116 13.29 -3.88 5.57
N HIS A 117 13.38 -4.87 6.44
CA HIS A 117 14.52 -5.12 7.31
C HIS A 117 15.37 -6.28 6.80
N PHE A 118 14.74 -7.35 6.30
CA PHE A 118 15.43 -8.57 5.89
C PHE A 118 15.97 -8.48 4.46
N VAL A 119 17.13 -9.10 4.22
CA VAL A 119 17.78 -9.08 2.90
C VAL A 119 16.93 -9.85 1.89
N VAL A 120 16.35 -10.98 2.29
CA VAL A 120 15.48 -11.81 1.44
C VAL A 120 14.27 -11.03 0.95
N SER A 121 13.68 -10.19 1.80
CA SER A 121 12.57 -9.31 1.44
C SER A 121 13.00 -8.26 0.42
N LYS A 122 14.14 -7.60 0.68
CA LYS A 122 14.67 -6.58 -0.24
C LYS A 122 14.99 -7.17 -1.60
N THR A 123 15.69 -8.31 -1.63
CA THR A 123 16.01 -9.04 -2.86
C THR A 123 14.76 -9.49 -3.59
N TYR A 124 13.77 -10.03 -2.87
CA TYR A 124 12.50 -10.46 -3.46
C TYR A 124 11.78 -9.31 -4.17
N TRP A 125 11.64 -8.16 -3.52
CA TRP A 125 10.94 -7.02 -4.10
C TRP A 125 11.72 -6.31 -5.19
N GLN A 126 13.04 -6.15 -5.03
CA GLN A 126 13.89 -5.56 -6.06
C GLN A 126 13.83 -6.38 -7.36
N ALA A 127 13.93 -7.71 -7.27
CA ALA A 127 13.86 -8.59 -8.43
C ALA A 127 12.53 -8.46 -9.21
N ARG A 128 11.42 -8.15 -8.54
CA ARG A 128 10.12 -7.92 -9.21
C ARG A 128 10.07 -6.58 -9.93
N ILE A 129 10.62 -5.54 -9.32
CA ILE A 129 10.70 -4.20 -9.92
C ILE A 129 11.61 -4.24 -11.15
N ASP A 130 12.74 -4.93 -11.06
CA ASP A 130 13.66 -5.11 -12.18
C ASP A 130 12.98 -5.85 -13.35
N LYS A 131 12.13 -6.85 -13.05
CA LYS A 131 11.31 -7.55 -14.05
C LYS A 131 10.28 -6.64 -14.73
N GLU A 132 9.58 -5.77 -13.99
CA GLU A 132 8.65 -4.81 -14.61
C GLU A 132 9.40 -3.78 -15.45
N LEU A 133 10.56 -3.31 -15.01
CA LEU A 133 11.41 -2.40 -15.80
C LEU A 133 11.86 -3.06 -17.12
N ALA A 134 12.32 -4.31 -17.05
CA ALA A 134 12.70 -5.07 -18.24
C ALA A 134 11.52 -5.23 -19.21
N LEU A 135 10.35 -5.63 -18.69
CA LEU A 135 9.12 -5.75 -19.48
C LEU A 135 8.71 -4.43 -20.14
N LEU A 136 8.73 -3.32 -19.40
CA LEU A 136 8.41 -1.99 -19.94
C LEU A 136 9.37 -1.59 -21.06
N THR A 137 10.66 -1.88 -20.88
CA THR A 137 11.69 -1.60 -21.90
C THR A 137 11.42 -2.40 -23.18
N GLU A 138 11.01 -3.66 -23.06
CA GLU A 138 10.65 -4.50 -24.21
C GLU A 138 9.35 -4.03 -24.89
N ILE A 139 8.28 -3.80 -24.12
CA ILE A 139 6.98 -3.33 -24.60
C ILE A 139 7.14 -2.01 -25.37
N HIS A 140 8.00 -1.11 -24.89
CA HIS A 140 8.22 0.18 -25.51
C HIS A 140 8.79 0.07 -26.94
N ARG A 141 9.63 -0.95 -27.20
CA ARG A 141 10.26 -1.18 -28.51
C ARG A 141 9.32 -1.78 -29.56
N VAL A 142 8.16 -2.30 -29.14
CA VAL A 142 7.18 -2.92 -30.02
C VAL A 142 6.20 -1.86 -30.50
N ALA A 143 5.97 -1.66 -31.80
CA ALA A 143 5.00 -0.66 -32.28
C ALA A 143 3.52 -1.15 -32.21
N ASN A 144 3.30 -2.45 -32.34
CA ASN A 144 1.97 -3.04 -32.43
C ASN A 144 1.34 -3.23 -31.03
N VAL A 145 0.18 -2.61 -30.79
CA VAL A 145 -0.55 -2.68 -29.51
C VAL A 145 -0.93 -4.11 -29.12
N GLN A 146 -1.38 -4.94 -30.06
CA GLN A 146 -1.72 -6.34 -29.77
C GLN A 146 -0.49 -7.15 -29.36
N ALA A 147 0.66 -6.91 -29.99
CA ALA A 147 1.92 -7.54 -29.61
C ALA A 147 2.41 -7.08 -28.23
N ARG A 148 2.26 -5.78 -27.90
CA ARG A 148 2.52 -5.25 -26.55
C ARG A 148 1.66 -5.93 -25.48
N LEU A 149 0.37 -6.12 -25.77
CA LEU A 149 -0.56 -6.76 -24.84
C LEU A 149 -0.27 -8.24 -24.66
N ARG A 150 0.07 -8.98 -25.72
CA ARG A 150 0.53 -10.36 -25.59
C ARG A 150 1.76 -10.45 -24.69
N MET A 151 2.78 -9.63 -24.97
CA MET A 151 4.00 -9.57 -24.16
C MET A 151 3.70 -9.27 -22.68
N LEU A 152 2.74 -8.37 -22.40
CA LEU A 152 2.29 -8.10 -21.04
C LEU A 152 1.67 -9.34 -20.37
N LEU A 153 0.73 -10.00 -21.04
CA LEU A 153 0.01 -11.16 -20.49
C LEU A 153 0.89 -12.41 -20.38
N ASP A 154 1.91 -12.52 -21.22
CA ASP A 154 2.91 -13.60 -21.21
C ASP A 154 4.00 -13.38 -20.15
N SER A 155 4.09 -12.17 -19.57
CA SER A 155 5.09 -11.85 -18.56
C SER A 155 4.96 -12.69 -17.30
N GLU A 156 6.09 -12.95 -16.63
CA GLU A 156 6.08 -13.69 -15.36
C GLU A 156 5.19 -13.03 -14.29
N LEU A 157 5.17 -11.70 -14.25
CA LEU A 157 4.36 -10.93 -13.31
C LEU A 157 2.84 -11.11 -13.56
N ALA A 158 2.42 -11.27 -14.82
CA ALA A 158 1.03 -11.54 -15.16
C ALA A 158 0.56 -12.94 -14.75
N ASN A 159 1.49 -13.89 -14.58
CA ASN A 159 1.19 -15.29 -14.24
C ASN A 159 1.05 -15.53 -12.73
N GLU A 160 1.29 -14.51 -11.92
CA GLU A 160 1.24 -14.62 -10.48
C GLU A 160 -0.18 -14.75 -9.93
N PRO A 161 -0.34 -15.32 -8.72
CA PRO A 161 -1.64 -15.42 -8.07
C PRO A 161 -2.35 -14.06 -7.97
N GLY A 162 -3.67 -14.09 -8.17
CA GLY A 162 -4.55 -12.92 -8.05
C GLY A 162 -4.94 -12.29 -9.40
N CYS A 163 -4.34 -12.74 -10.49
CA CYS A 163 -4.55 -12.17 -11.83
C CYS A 163 -4.97 -13.18 -12.89
N ARG A 164 -5.02 -14.48 -12.57
CA ARG A 164 -5.12 -15.54 -13.59
C ARG A 164 -6.43 -15.47 -14.35
N SER A 165 -7.54 -15.26 -13.65
CA SER A 165 -8.87 -15.18 -14.27
C SER A 165 -8.98 -13.95 -15.18
N ALA A 166 -8.49 -12.80 -14.73
CA ALA A 166 -8.46 -11.57 -15.52
C ALA A 166 -7.49 -11.64 -16.72
N ARG A 167 -6.36 -12.33 -16.55
CA ARG A 167 -5.40 -12.63 -17.62
C ARG A 167 -6.05 -13.50 -18.69
N GLN A 168 -6.72 -14.59 -18.31
CA GLN A 168 -7.44 -15.47 -19.23
C GLN A 168 -8.56 -14.73 -19.99
N ALA A 169 -9.29 -13.84 -19.31
CA ALA A 169 -10.28 -12.99 -19.98
C ALA A 169 -9.64 -12.08 -21.03
N SER A 170 -8.49 -11.48 -20.69
CA SER A 170 -7.71 -10.63 -21.61
C SER A 170 -7.10 -11.43 -22.78
N GLU A 171 -6.66 -12.67 -22.55
CA GLU A 171 -6.15 -13.56 -23.60
C GLU A 171 -7.24 -13.92 -24.61
N LYS A 172 -8.46 -14.22 -24.13
CA LYS A 172 -9.62 -14.46 -25.00
C LYS A 172 -9.93 -13.24 -25.86
N LEU A 173 -9.90 -12.04 -25.30
CA LEU A 173 -10.08 -10.81 -26.06
C LEU A 173 -9.05 -10.67 -27.20
N LEU A 174 -7.77 -10.93 -26.92
CA LEU A 174 -6.71 -10.87 -27.95
C LEU A 174 -6.90 -11.86 -29.09
N SER A 175 -7.58 -12.99 -28.84
CA SER A 175 -7.86 -14.02 -29.84
C SER A 175 -8.99 -13.66 -30.81
N LEU A 176 -9.89 -12.75 -30.42
CA LEU A 176 -11.03 -12.31 -31.24
C LEU A 176 -10.65 -11.26 -32.30
N GLY A 177 -9.43 -10.73 -32.25
CA GLY A 177 -8.94 -9.69 -33.14
C GLY A 177 -9.46 -8.29 -32.78
N PRO A 178 -8.84 -7.22 -33.31
CA PRO A 178 -9.30 -5.86 -33.01
C PRO A 178 -10.67 -5.62 -33.66
N GLY A 179 -11.71 -5.51 -32.84
CA GLY A 179 -12.95 -4.85 -33.25
C GLY A 179 -12.72 -3.34 -33.49
N ALA A 180 -13.79 -2.60 -33.78
CA ALA A 180 -13.72 -1.15 -34.00
C ALA A 180 -13.27 -0.32 -32.77
N GLU A 181 -13.13 -0.96 -31.61
CA GLU A 181 -12.70 -0.34 -30.35
C GLU A 181 -11.20 -0.50 -30.12
N THR A 182 -10.56 0.53 -29.56
CA THR A 182 -9.16 0.46 -29.14
C THR A 182 -9.06 -0.46 -27.93
N TYR A 183 -8.05 -1.33 -27.88
CA TYR A 183 -7.85 -2.23 -26.73
C TYR A 183 -7.85 -1.50 -25.38
N GLU A 184 -7.40 -0.24 -25.36
CA GLU A 184 -7.37 0.62 -24.17
C GLU A 184 -8.75 0.88 -23.55
N SER A 185 -9.85 0.77 -24.31
CA SER A 185 -11.22 0.90 -23.77
C SER A 185 -11.84 -0.44 -23.35
N CYS A 186 -11.14 -1.57 -23.50
CA CYS A 186 -11.69 -2.88 -23.16
C CYS A 186 -11.69 -3.12 -21.65
N MET A 187 -12.84 -3.52 -21.12
CA MET A 187 -13.05 -3.78 -19.69
C MET A 187 -12.11 -4.86 -19.15
N GLU A 188 -11.82 -5.90 -19.93
CA GLU A 188 -10.97 -7.02 -19.53
C GLU A 188 -9.55 -6.57 -19.19
N LEU A 189 -9.00 -5.61 -19.95
CA LEU A 189 -7.67 -5.07 -19.67
C LEU A 189 -7.67 -4.16 -18.44
N MET A 190 -8.75 -3.41 -18.21
CA MET A 190 -8.91 -2.66 -16.96
C MET A 190 -9.02 -3.61 -15.76
N HIS A 191 -9.77 -4.71 -15.89
CA HIS A 191 -9.87 -5.74 -14.87
C HIS A 191 -8.51 -6.36 -14.58
N PHE A 192 -7.76 -6.72 -15.62
CA PHE A 192 -6.41 -7.27 -15.46
C PHE A 192 -5.48 -6.31 -14.71
N ARG A 193 -5.43 -5.04 -15.11
CA ARG A 193 -4.62 -4.02 -14.42
C ARG A 193 -5.02 -3.84 -12.96
N LEU A 194 -6.33 -3.81 -12.68
CA LEU A 194 -6.81 -3.64 -11.32
C LEU A 194 -6.45 -4.86 -10.45
N CYS A 195 -6.61 -6.07 -10.97
CA CYS A 195 -6.20 -7.31 -10.30
C CYS A 195 -4.67 -7.33 -10.06
N ALA A 196 -3.88 -6.98 -11.07
CA ALA A 196 -2.42 -6.92 -11.02
C ALA A 196 -1.89 -5.99 -9.93
N LEU A 197 -2.37 -4.74 -9.91
CA LEU A 197 -2.01 -3.79 -8.88
C LEU A 197 -2.46 -4.27 -7.51
N SER A 198 -3.72 -4.66 -7.38
CA SER A 198 -4.31 -4.99 -6.08
C SER A 198 -3.61 -6.20 -5.44
N SER A 199 -3.29 -7.20 -6.26
CA SER A 199 -2.52 -8.38 -5.84
C SER A 199 -1.10 -8.00 -5.43
N THR A 200 -0.46 -7.07 -6.14
CA THR A 200 0.88 -6.57 -5.79
C THR A 200 0.87 -5.84 -4.46
N LEU A 201 -0.14 -5.00 -4.19
CA LEU A 201 -0.30 -4.28 -2.92
C LEU A 201 -0.59 -5.23 -1.74
N LEU A 202 -1.46 -6.22 -1.94
CA LEU A 202 -1.75 -7.24 -0.93
C LEU A 202 -0.52 -8.09 -0.63
N ARG A 203 0.24 -8.48 -1.66
CA ARG A 203 1.51 -9.17 -1.51
C ARG A 203 2.52 -8.32 -0.73
N PHE A 204 2.66 -7.03 -1.04
CA PHE A 204 3.54 -6.13 -0.30
C PHE A 204 3.14 -6.02 1.16
N SER A 205 1.84 -5.88 1.43
CA SER A 205 1.30 -5.84 2.79
C SER A 205 1.56 -7.14 3.55
N ALA A 206 1.46 -8.29 2.89
CA ALA A 206 1.74 -9.59 3.49
C ALA A 206 3.21 -9.74 3.92
N TRP A 207 4.15 -9.29 3.08
CA TRP A 207 5.58 -9.27 3.41
C TRP A 207 5.89 -8.30 4.56
N LEU A 208 5.32 -7.10 4.54
CA LEU A 208 5.47 -6.14 5.64
C LEU A 208 4.96 -6.70 6.97
N LEU A 209 3.82 -7.41 6.94
CA LEU A 209 3.25 -8.01 8.14
C LEU A 209 4.09 -9.17 8.66
N ALA A 210 4.61 -10.02 7.77
CA ALA A 210 5.51 -11.11 8.15
C ALA A 210 6.79 -10.58 8.82
N GLU A 211 7.40 -9.52 8.28
CA GLU A 211 8.54 -8.88 8.92
C GLU A 211 8.18 -8.27 10.28
N TRP A 212 7.05 -7.56 10.35
CA TRP A 212 6.63 -6.93 11.59
C TRP A 212 6.36 -7.96 12.70
N GLU A 213 5.69 -9.07 12.40
CA GLU A 213 5.47 -10.13 13.39
C GLU A 213 6.77 -10.82 13.80
N TYR A 214 7.70 -11.02 12.87
CA TYR A 214 9.03 -11.53 13.21
C TYR A 214 9.79 -10.57 14.15
N LEU A 215 9.85 -9.28 13.81
CA LEU A 215 10.59 -8.26 14.58
C LEU A 215 9.97 -7.96 15.97
N THR A 216 8.73 -8.36 16.18
CA THR A 216 8.02 -8.16 17.45
C THR A 216 7.86 -9.45 18.25
N ASP A 217 8.49 -10.55 17.82
CA ASP A 217 8.34 -11.89 18.41
C ASP A 217 6.87 -12.34 18.52
N THR A 218 6.03 -11.90 17.58
CA THR A 218 4.60 -12.27 17.50
C THR A 218 4.29 -13.22 16.35
N LEU A 219 5.33 -13.77 15.71
CA LEU A 219 5.17 -14.73 14.61
C LEU A 219 4.50 -16.01 15.12
N GLU A 220 3.23 -16.18 14.74
CA GLU A 220 2.42 -17.33 15.13
C GLU A 220 2.21 -18.29 13.93
N ALA A 221 1.86 -19.55 14.20
CA ALA A 221 1.49 -20.53 13.19
C ALA A 221 0.08 -20.28 12.60
N ARG A 222 -0.25 -19.02 12.28
CA ARG A 222 -1.49 -18.59 11.65
C ARG A 222 -1.21 -17.51 10.62
N VAL A 223 -2.13 -17.30 9.67
CA VAL A 223 -2.10 -16.12 8.81
C VAL A 223 -2.80 -14.96 9.52
N PRO A 224 -2.11 -13.88 9.87
CA PRO A 224 -2.72 -12.74 10.54
C PRO A 224 -3.70 -12.05 9.62
N LEU A 225 -4.76 -11.48 10.20
CA LEU A 225 -5.79 -10.72 9.50
C LEU A 225 -6.60 -11.49 8.44
N GLU A 226 -6.28 -12.75 8.14
CA GLU A 226 -6.97 -13.59 7.16
C GLU A 226 -8.47 -13.67 7.43
N ALA A 227 -8.85 -13.75 8.71
CA ALA A 227 -10.24 -13.80 9.14
C ALA A 227 -11.04 -12.51 8.81
N PHE A 228 -10.35 -11.38 8.62
CA PHE A 228 -10.95 -10.07 8.38
C PHE A 228 -10.85 -9.59 6.94
N LEU A 229 -10.12 -10.30 6.07
CA LEU A 229 -10.07 -9.95 4.64
C LEU A 229 -11.46 -10.07 4.01
N PRO A 230 -11.77 -9.28 2.96
CA PRO A 230 -12.98 -9.45 2.17
C PRO A 230 -13.17 -10.89 1.70
N LYS A 231 -14.31 -11.48 2.04
CA LYS A 231 -14.73 -12.82 1.63
C LYS A 231 -16.17 -12.77 1.16
N LEU A 232 -16.47 -13.44 0.06
CA LEU A 232 -17.85 -13.63 -0.40
C LEU A 232 -18.50 -14.75 0.39
N HIS A 233 -19.68 -14.50 0.95
CA HIS A 233 -20.53 -15.51 1.57
C HIS A 233 -21.34 -16.21 0.48
N CYS A 234 -21.18 -17.53 0.36
CA CYS A 234 -21.86 -18.30 -0.68
C CYS A 234 -23.38 -18.35 -0.49
N ASP A 235 -23.87 -18.20 0.74
CA ASP A 235 -25.28 -18.38 1.07
C ASP A 235 -26.15 -17.18 0.69
N ASP A 236 -25.63 -15.96 0.77
CA ASP A 236 -26.38 -14.72 0.52
C ASP A 236 -25.73 -13.79 -0.52
N GLU A 237 -24.64 -14.24 -1.15
CA GLU A 237 -23.84 -13.47 -2.11
C GLU A 237 -23.38 -12.10 -1.56
N THR A 238 -23.26 -12.00 -0.24
CA THR A 238 -22.78 -10.78 0.41
C THR A 238 -21.29 -10.86 0.73
N TRP A 239 -20.63 -9.71 0.62
CA TRP A 239 -19.24 -9.58 1.02
C TRP A 239 -19.15 -9.26 2.52
N THR A 240 -18.16 -9.86 3.20
CA THR A 240 -17.83 -9.52 4.59
C THR A 240 -17.49 -8.04 4.74
N ASN A 241 -17.48 -7.57 5.99
CA ASN A 241 -17.16 -6.19 6.31
C ASN A 241 -15.89 -6.13 7.18
N PRO A 242 -14.70 -6.07 6.56
CA PRO A 242 -13.41 -6.10 7.26
C PRO A 242 -13.31 -5.15 8.45
N VAL A 243 -13.82 -3.93 8.29
CA VAL A 243 -13.77 -2.89 9.32
C VAL A 243 -14.67 -3.25 10.49
N LYS A 244 -15.89 -3.71 10.22
CA LYS A 244 -16.82 -4.13 11.26
C LYS A 244 -16.29 -5.36 11.99
N ASP A 245 -15.85 -6.38 11.27
CA ASP A 245 -15.41 -7.65 11.84
C ASP A 245 -14.16 -7.45 12.71
N PHE A 246 -13.24 -6.56 12.30
CA PHE A 246 -12.09 -6.20 13.13
C PHE A 246 -12.45 -5.34 14.35
N LEU A 247 -13.41 -4.41 14.24
CA LEU A 247 -13.89 -3.66 15.40
C LEU A 247 -14.61 -4.58 16.40
N ASP A 248 -15.37 -5.57 15.92
CA ASP A 248 -15.99 -6.59 16.76
C ASP A 248 -14.91 -7.43 17.48
N TYR A 249 -13.84 -7.80 16.79
CA TYR A 249 -12.66 -8.44 17.39
C TYR A 249 -12.01 -7.57 18.48
N LEU A 250 -11.74 -6.29 18.20
CA LEU A 250 -11.16 -5.37 19.21
C LEU A 250 -12.08 -5.19 20.43
N ALA A 251 -13.40 -5.14 20.22
CA ALA A 251 -14.37 -5.09 21.31
C ALA A 251 -14.34 -6.39 22.13
N SER A 252 -14.25 -7.54 21.47
CA SER A 252 -14.13 -8.84 22.14
C SER A 252 -12.84 -8.93 22.97
N LEU A 253 -11.70 -8.49 22.43
CA LEU A 253 -10.44 -8.44 23.17
C LEU A 253 -10.56 -7.58 24.43
N ALA A 254 -11.23 -6.44 24.34
CA ALA A 254 -11.42 -5.51 25.45
C ALA A 254 -12.56 -5.92 26.43
N ASP A 255 -13.01 -7.18 26.39
CA ASP A 255 -14.09 -7.75 27.19
C ASP A 255 -15.45 -7.04 27.01
N CYS A 256 -15.84 -6.73 25.78
CA CYS A 256 -17.16 -6.15 25.52
C CYS A 256 -18.28 -7.07 26.03
N PRO A 257 -19.18 -6.60 26.91
CA PRO A 257 -20.30 -7.40 27.38
C PRO A 257 -21.21 -7.81 26.22
N ARG A 258 -21.67 -9.07 26.21
CA ARG A 258 -22.52 -9.63 25.14
C ARG A 258 -23.79 -8.82 24.85
N GLN A 259 -24.34 -8.11 25.84
CA GLN A 259 -25.55 -7.29 25.66
C GLN A 259 -25.28 -5.89 25.07
N ARG A 260 -24.02 -5.49 24.88
CA ARG A 260 -23.67 -4.18 24.32
C ARG A 260 -23.19 -4.33 22.89
N SER A 261 -23.61 -3.40 22.04
CA SER A 261 -23.05 -3.32 20.69
C SER A 261 -21.60 -2.81 20.72
N THR A 262 -20.79 -3.30 19.77
CA THR A 262 -19.40 -2.88 19.52
C THR A 262 -19.24 -1.37 19.49
N SER A 263 -20.07 -0.67 18.69
CA SER A 263 -20.02 0.80 18.63
C SER A 263 -20.29 1.47 19.96
N ALA A 264 -21.25 0.96 20.74
CA ALA A 264 -21.61 1.55 22.03
C ALA A 264 -20.49 1.39 23.06
N PHE A 265 -19.87 0.20 23.07
CA PHE A 265 -18.79 -0.14 23.98
C PHE A 265 -17.49 0.60 23.64
N LEU A 266 -16.96 0.40 22.42
CA LEU A 266 -15.72 1.03 21.97
C LEU A 266 -15.85 2.56 21.92
N GLY A 267 -17.02 3.09 21.59
CA GLY A 267 -17.25 4.54 21.58
C GLY A 267 -17.14 5.17 22.97
N ARG A 268 -17.60 4.46 24.01
CA ARG A 268 -17.41 4.89 25.40
C ARG A 268 -15.94 4.78 25.81
N LEU A 269 -15.31 3.65 25.53
CA LEU A 269 -13.89 3.42 25.85
C LEU A 269 -12.98 4.49 25.24
N TRP A 270 -13.23 4.83 23.97
CA TRP A 270 -12.50 5.87 23.25
C TRP A 270 -12.75 7.26 23.84
N ALA A 271 -14.00 7.63 24.12
CA ALA A 271 -14.33 8.91 24.74
C ALA A 271 -13.67 9.07 26.13
N ASP A 272 -13.71 8.01 26.95
CA ASP A 272 -13.06 7.99 28.27
C ASP A 272 -11.53 8.15 28.16
N HIS A 273 -10.91 7.55 27.14
CA HIS A 273 -9.48 7.69 26.87
C HIS A 273 -9.09 9.12 26.50
N VAL A 274 -9.83 9.74 25.56
CA VAL A 274 -9.57 11.12 25.12
C VAL A 274 -9.75 12.09 26.29
N PHE A 275 -10.80 11.92 27.09
CA PHE A 275 -11.04 12.76 28.26
C PHE A 275 -9.89 12.71 29.27
N ARG A 276 -9.34 11.52 29.54
CA ARG A 276 -8.21 11.35 30.48
C ARG A 276 -6.88 11.92 29.96
N ASN A 277 -6.71 12.03 28.64
CA ASN A 277 -5.49 12.54 28.02
C ASN A 277 -5.58 14.01 27.57
N ASP A 278 -6.65 14.73 27.92
CA ASP A 278 -6.77 16.17 27.63
C ASP A 278 -5.86 16.98 28.58
N GLU A 279 -4.54 16.94 28.32
CA GLU A 279 -3.50 17.65 29.09
C GLU A 279 -3.70 19.16 29.14
N ARG A 280 -4.46 19.72 28.19
CA ARG A 280 -4.73 21.17 28.11
C ARG A 280 -5.95 21.59 28.93
N GLY A 281 -6.66 20.66 29.57
CA GLY A 281 -7.84 20.96 30.38
C GLY A 281 -8.93 21.70 29.61
N LEU A 282 -9.00 21.50 28.28
CA LEU A 282 -9.92 22.24 27.42
C LEU A 282 -11.37 21.76 27.56
N GLY A 283 -11.63 20.77 28.42
CA GLY A 283 -12.97 20.23 28.65
C GLY A 283 -13.54 19.62 27.37
N ARG A 284 -12.70 19.23 26.42
CA ARG A 284 -13.12 18.52 25.21
C ARG A 284 -13.31 17.05 25.56
N GLY A 285 -14.19 16.77 26.52
CA GLY A 285 -14.79 15.45 26.62
C GLY A 285 -15.54 15.22 25.33
N GLU A 286 -14.90 14.58 24.36
CA GLU A 286 -15.59 14.22 23.12
C GLU A 286 -16.78 13.34 23.50
N ASP A 287 -17.97 13.81 23.13
CA ASP A 287 -19.23 13.16 23.46
C ASP A 287 -19.19 11.68 23.07
N VAL A 288 -19.49 10.80 24.03
CA VAL A 288 -19.65 9.36 23.81
C VAL A 288 -20.57 9.12 22.61
N ALA A 289 -21.66 9.87 22.46
CA ALA A 289 -22.57 9.70 21.33
C ALA A 289 -21.91 10.04 19.98
N SER A 290 -20.99 11.01 19.96
CA SER A 290 -20.17 11.35 18.78
C SER A 290 -19.25 10.19 18.39
N LYS A 291 -18.49 9.62 19.34
CA LYS A 291 -17.61 8.47 19.08
C LYS A 291 -18.38 7.22 18.64
N GLN A 292 -19.51 6.95 19.28
CA GLN A 292 -20.40 5.86 18.88
C GLN A 292 -20.95 6.08 17.46
N LYS A 293 -21.33 7.30 17.11
CA LYS A 293 -21.79 7.64 15.75
C LYS A 293 -20.69 7.47 14.71
N LEU A 294 -19.47 7.90 15.02
CA LEU A 294 -18.30 7.69 14.16
C LEU A 294 -18.04 6.21 13.92
N LEU A 295 -18.04 5.37 14.96
CA LEU A 295 -17.87 3.92 14.80
C LEU A 295 -18.98 3.28 13.97
N ARG A 296 -20.25 3.67 14.18
CA ARG A 296 -21.36 3.22 13.32
C ARG A 296 -21.17 3.62 11.86
N ASN A 297 -20.71 4.84 11.62
CA ASN A 297 -20.40 5.33 10.28
C ASN A 297 -19.25 4.52 9.65
N TRP A 298 -18.17 4.28 10.40
CA TRP A 298 -17.04 3.48 9.94
C TRP A 298 -17.48 2.06 9.57
N MET A 299 -18.20 1.37 10.46
CA MET A 299 -18.75 0.03 10.16
C MET A 299 -19.69 0.05 8.95
N ALA A 300 -20.51 1.08 8.79
CA ALA A 300 -21.44 1.18 7.66
C ALA A 300 -20.81 1.70 6.35
N GLY A 301 -19.52 2.08 6.35
CA GLY A 301 -18.88 2.72 5.21
C GLY A 301 -19.44 4.11 4.87
N LYS A 302 -20.04 4.80 5.83
CA LYS A 302 -20.65 6.13 5.67
C LYS A 302 -19.73 7.22 6.20
N GLY A 303 -19.82 8.43 5.61
CA GLY A 303 -19.13 9.61 6.13
C GLY A 303 -17.63 9.66 5.84
N GLY A 304 -17.16 8.92 4.83
CA GLY A 304 -15.76 8.90 4.42
C GLY A 304 -14.91 7.88 5.17
N ARG A 305 -13.62 7.88 4.85
CA ARG A 305 -12.64 6.98 5.46
C ARG A 305 -12.23 7.50 6.84
N PRO A 306 -11.98 6.64 7.83
CA PRO A 306 -11.50 7.05 9.14
C PRO A 306 -10.18 7.84 9.04
N GLU A 307 -10.05 8.87 9.87
CA GLU A 307 -8.79 9.59 10.01
C GLU A 307 -7.77 8.76 10.80
N HIS A 308 -6.50 8.75 10.37
CA HIS A 308 -5.40 8.03 11.05
C HIS A 308 -5.30 8.36 12.54
N ARG A 309 -5.43 9.65 12.89
CA ARG A 309 -5.42 10.08 14.29
C ARG A 309 -6.56 9.45 15.09
N SER A 310 -7.75 9.38 14.50
CA SER A 310 -8.91 8.77 15.16
C SER A 310 -8.74 7.26 15.36
N ILE A 311 -8.19 6.57 14.36
CA ILE A 311 -7.82 5.15 14.47
C ILE A 311 -6.83 4.95 15.62
N TYR A 312 -5.76 5.75 15.66
CA TYR A 312 -4.70 5.64 16.65
C TYR A 312 -5.20 5.87 18.09
N GLU A 313 -6.03 6.90 18.32
CA GLU A 313 -6.62 7.15 19.63
C GLU A 313 -7.55 6.01 20.08
N LEU A 314 -8.32 5.42 19.15
CA LEU A 314 -9.14 4.26 19.44
C LEU A 314 -8.28 3.04 19.81
N THR A 315 -7.24 2.73 19.04
CA THR A 315 -6.41 1.54 19.31
C THR A 315 -5.58 1.70 20.58
N ARG A 316 -5.15 2.92 20.93
CA ARG A 316 -4.56 3.19 22.25
C ARG A 316 -5.56 3.04 23.38
N ALA A 317 -6.83 3.43 23.19
CA ALA A 317 -7.88 3.23 24.18
C ALA A 317 -8.13 1.73 24.45
N VAL A 318 -8.18 0.92 23.38
CA VAL A 318 -8.27 -0.54 23.46
C VAL A 318 -7.03 -1.12 24.13
N GLY A 319 -5.84 -0.73 23.69
CA GLY A 319 -4.57 -1.18 24.29
C GLY A 319 -4.59 -0.97 25.80
N ARG A 320 -4.78 0.27 26.27
CA ARG A 320 -4.80 0.59 27.72
C ARG A 320 -5.82 -0.22 28.54
N ARG A 321 -6.88 -0.71 27.90
CA ARG A 321 -7.88 -1.57 28.56
C ARG A 321 -7.37 -3.01 28.72
N LEU A 322 -6.54 -3.49 27.81
CA LEU A 322 -5.96 -4.83 27.80
C LEU A 322 -4.82 -4.96 28.81
N ASP A 323 -3.90 -3.99 28.84
CA ASP A 323 -2.78 -3.99 29.80
C ASP A 323 -2.56 -2.57 30.36
N PRO A 324 -3.08 -2.25 31.56
CA PRO A 324 -2.89 -0.92 32.14
C PRO A 324 -1.45 -0.62 32.59
N SER A 325 -0.58 -1.64 32.68
CA SER A 325 0.70 -1.60 33.38
C SER A 325 1.92 -1.51 32.45
N ASP A 326 1.87 -2.11 31.26
CA ASP A 326 3.01 -2.13 30.34
C ASP A 326 2.88 -1.07 29.23
N THR A 327 3.42 0.11 29.48
CA THR A 327 3.31 1.23 28.52
C THR A 327 4.02 0.95 27.18
N HIS A 328 5.04 0.09 27.14
CA HIS A 328 5.80 -0.15 25.91
C HIS A 328 5.11 -1.18 25.01
N THR A 329 4.74 -2.33 25.56
CA THR A 329 4.00 -3.39 24.85
C THR A 329 2.65 -2.89 24.36
N LEU A 330 2.00 -2.03 25.14
CA LEU A 330 0.79 -1.32 24.75
C LEU A 330 0.92 -0.47 23.49
N VAL A 331 2.03 0.26 23.36
CA VAL A 331 2.25 1.15 22.23
C VAL A 331 2.44 0.31 20.97
N VAL A 332 3.27 -0.74 21.02
CA VAL A 332 3.47 -1.65 19.89
C VAL A 332 2.16 -2.32 19.47
N ALA A 333 1.39 -2.86 20.41
CA ALA A 333 0.10 -3.49 20.12
C ALA A 333 -0.94 -2.51 19.55
N ALA A 334 -1.00 -1.28 20.09
CA ALA A 334 -1.90 -0.23 19.59
C ALA A 334 -1.51 0.24 18.18
N HIS A 335 -0.20 0.34 17.89
CA HIS A 335 0.29 0.62 16.54
C HIS A 335 -0.06 -0.52 15.57
N GLY A 336 0.18 -1.78 15.94
CA GLY A 336 -0.20 -2.94 15.14
C GLY A 336 -1.69 -2.99 14.82
N CYS A 337 -2.55 -2.80 15.84
CA CYS A 337 -4.01 -2.72 15.63
C CYS A 337 -4.41 -1.53 14.75
N GLY A 338 -3.72 -0.40 14.88
CA GLY A 338 -3.95 0.79 14.07
C GLY A 338 -3.64 0.52 12.59
N HIS A 339 -2.47 -0.06 12.31
CA HIS A 339 -2.06 -0.45 10.96
C HIS A 339 -3.00 -1.52 10.37
N ALA A 340 -3.41 -2.52 11.17
CA ALA A 340 -4.39 -3.52 10.75
C ALA A 340 -5.72 -2.87 10.35
N LEU A 341 -6.24 -1.91 11.14
CA LEU A 341 -7.48 -1.22 10.79
C LEU A 341 -7.35 -0.38 9.52
N VAL A 342 -6.23 0.33 9.32
CA VAL A 342 -5.95 1.07 8.07
C VAL A 342 -5.89 0.13 6.87
N PHE A 343 -5.21 -1.01 7.01
CA PHE A 343 -5.09 -2.02 5.97
C PHE A 343 -6.47 -2.61 5.59
N LEU A 344 -7.26 -3.03 6.57
CA LEU A 344 -8.58 -3.61 6.35
C LEU A 344 -9.58 -2.60 5.78
N GLU A 345 -9.47 -1.35 6.19
CA GLU A 345 -10.27 -0.26 5.63
C GLU A 345 -9.89 0.02 4.17
N SER A 346 -8.59 -0.05 3.84
CA SER A 346 -8.10 0.03 2.46
C SER A 346 -8.57 -1.17 1.62
N CYS A 347 -8.56 -2.39 2.17
CA CYS A 347 -9.10 -3.60 1.52
C CYS A 347 -10.59 -3.45 1.21
N ARG A 348 -11.38 -2.91 2.16
CA ARG A 348 -12.79 -2.60 1.92
C ARG A 348 -12.97 -1.56 0.82
N HIS A 349 -12.14 -0.51 0.80
CA HIS A 349 -12.19 0.49 -0.27
C HIS A 349 -11.86 -0.11 -1.64
N MET A 350 -10.83 -0.96 -1.72
CA MET A 350 -10.46 -1.69 -2.93
C MET A 350 -11.61 -2.58 -3.42
N LEU A 351 -12.26 -3.33 -2.52
CA LEU A 351 -13.45 -4.13 -2.85
C LEU A 351 -14.55 -3.27 -3.49
N LEU A 352 -14.87 -2.13 -2.87
CA LEU A 352 -15.91 -1.23 -3.40
C LEU A 352 -15.56 -0.70 -4.80
N VAL A 353 -14.29 -0.36 -5.03
CA VAL A 353 -13.81 0.09 -6.34
C VAL A 353 -13.89 -1.03 -7.38
N MET A 354 -13.41 -2.24 -7.06
CA MET A 354 -13.49 -3.40 -7.96
C MET A 354 -14.93 -3.71 -8.35
N ARG A 355 -15.86 -3.72 -7.38
CA ARG A 355 -17.28 -3.94 -7.66
C ARG A 355 -17.90 -2.81 -8.47
N HIS A 356 -17.52 -1.56 -8.21
CA HIS A 356 -18.02 -0.41 -8.98
C HIS A 356 -17.57 -0.45 -10.44
N ILE A 357 -16.34 -0.91 -10.69
CA ILE A 357 -15.80 -1.11 -12.05
C ILE A 357 -16.41 -2.35 -12.73
N GLY A 358 -17.09 -3.21 -11.97
CA GLY A 358 -17.77 -4.39 -12.51
C GLY A 358 -16.87 -5.63 -12.60
N LEU A 359 -15.85 -5.75 -11.76
CA LEU A 359 -15.09 -6.99 -11.65
C LEU A 359 -16.01 -8.14 -11.18
N PRO A 360 -15.97 -9.30 -11.84
CA PRO A 360 -16.60 -10.52 -11.35
C PRO A 360 -16.11 -10.93 -9.96
N ASP A 361 -17.01 -11.47 -9.12
CA ASP A 361 -16.70 -11.80 -7.73
C ASP A 361 -15.63 -12.91 -7.58
N ASP A 362 -15.50 -13.80 -8.56
CA ASP A 362 -14.44 -14.81 -8.63
C ASP A 362 -13.05 -14.17 -8.82
N MET A 363 -12.94 -13.13 -9.65
CA MET A 363 -11.71 -12.35 -9.81
C MET A 363 -11.36 -11.60 -8.52
N ILE A 364 -12.35 -10.99 -7.86
CA ILE A 364 -12.13 -10.29 -6.59
C ILE A 364 -11.67 -11.27 -5.49
N THR A 365 -12.30 -12.45 -5.43
CA THR A 365 -11.91 -13.53 -4.51
C THR A 365 -10.47 -13.98 -4.77
N GLU A 366 -10.09 -14.14 -6.05
CA GLU A 366 -8.72 -14.49 -6.44
C GLU A 366 -7.71 -13.47 -5.91
N VAL A 367 -7.98 -12.17 -6.07
CA VAL A 367 -7.12 -11.08 -5.61
C VAL A 367 -6.90 -11.13 -4.10
N PHE A 368 -7.96 -11.25 -3.29
CA PHE A 368 -7.80 -11.30 -1.83
C PHE A 368 -7.13 -12.61 -1.34
N SER A 369 -7.22 -13.70 -2.09
CA SER A 369 -6.53 -14.98 -1.82
C SER A 369 -5.02 -14.97 -2.09
N VAL A 370 -4.44 -13.81 -2.39
CA VAL A 370 -2.99 -13.63 -2.55
C VAL A 370 -2.32 -13.46 -1.19
N PHE A 371 -3.01 -12.80 -0.26
CA PHE A 371 -2.43 -12.34 0.99
C PHE A 371 -1.89 -13.49 1.85
N ASP A 372 -2.67 -14.55 2.04
CA ASP A 372 -2.33 -15.71 2.85
C ASP A 372 -1.11 -16.47 2.30
N LYS A 373 -1.11 -16.76 1.00
CA LYS A 373 -0.02 -17.47 0.32
C LYS A 373 1.28 -16.69 0.38
N GLU A 374 1.21 -15.38 0.17
CA GLU A 374 2.39 -14.52 0.20
C GLU A 374 2.91 -14.29 1.62
N TYR A 375 2.01 -14.19 2.60
CA TYR A 375 2.40 -14.11 4.01
C TYR A 375 3.17 -15.38 4.42
N LEU A 376 2.61 -16.57 4.15
CA LEU A 376 3.27 -17.84 4.52
C LEU A 376 4.65 -17.99 3.84
N LYS A 377 4.73 -17.59 2.57
CA LYS A 377 5.99 -17.56 1.83
C LYS A 377 7.01 -16.60 2.45
N ALA A 378 6.58 -15.37 2.78
CA ALA A 378 7.44 -14.36 3.40
C ALA A 378 7.93 -14.84 4.77
N SER A 379 7.03 -15.28 5.65
CA SER A 379 7.37 -15.78 6.99
C SER A 379 8.37 -16.94 6.94
N HIS A 380 8.19 -17.87 6.02
CA HIS A 380 9.15 -18.97 5.83
C HIS A 380 10.52 -18.47 5.34
N ALA A 381 10.55 -17.56 4.37
CA ALA A 381 11.79 -17.00 3.84
C ALA A 381 12.58 -16.22 4.90
N ILE A 382 11.89 -15.37 5.68
CA ILE A 382 12.46 -14.59 6.79
C ILE A 382 13.02 -15.52 7.87
N ALA A 383 12.25 -16.53 8.28
CA ALA A 383 12.71 -17.50 9.29
C ALA A 383 13.95 -18.30 8.84
N LEU A 384 14.08 -18.59 7.54
CA LEU A 384 15.27 -19.25 6.99
C LEU A 384 16.49 -18.33 7.00
N GLU A 385 16.33 -17.07 6.58
CA GLU A 385 17.43 -16.08 6.62
C GLU A 385 17.92 -15.89 8.05
N ALA A 386 17.02 -15.68 9.00
CA ALA A 386 17.41 -15.45 10.39
C ALA A 386 18.19 -16.63 10.99
N ARG A 387 17.78 -17.87 10.69
CA ARG A 387 18.52 -19.08 11.09
C ARG A 387 19.90 -19.14 10.46
N ALA A 388 20.03 -18.74 9.19
CA ALA A 388 21.30 -18.75 8.47
C ALA A 388 22.27 -17.65 8.97
N SER A 389 21.73 -16.50 9.41
CA SER A 389 22.49 -15.37 9.95
C SER A 389 22.96 -15.57 11.39
N GLY A 390 22.56 -16.67 12.07
CA GLY A 390 22.94 -16.94 13.46
C GLY A 390 22.15 -16.12 14.48
N GLU A 391 21.12 -15.37 14.07
CA GLU A 391 20.22 -14.62 14.96
C GLU A 391 19.17 -15.52 15.65
N GLY A 392 19.38 -16.84 15.67
CA GLY A 392 18.45 -17.82 16.23
C GLY A 392 19.11 -18.98 16.99
N ALA A 393 20.34 -18.80 17.47
CA ALA A 393 21.02 -19.76 18.35
C ALA A 393 21.07 -19.26 19.80
N ASP A 394 19.91 -18.96 20.36
CA ASP A 394 19.59 -19.07 21.79
C ASP A 394 18.06 -18.98 21.92
N ILE A 395 17.40 -20.13 21.81
CA ILE A 395 16.04 -20.37 22.32
C ILE A 395 16.14 -21.52 23.32
#